data_AF-A0A2E3Y896-F1
#
_entry.id   AF-A0A2E3Y896-F1
#
_cell.length_a   1.000
_cell.length_b   1.000
_cell.length_c   1.000
_cell.angle_alpha   90.00
_cell.angle_beta   90.00
_cell.angle_gamma   90.00
#
_symmetry.space_group_name_H-M   'P 1'
#
loop_
_entity.id
_entity.type
_entity.pdbx_description
1 polymer ?
#
loop_
_entity_poly.entity_id
_entity_poly.type
_entity_poly.pdbx_seq_one_letter_code
_entity_poly.pdbx_strand_id
1 'polypeptide(L)'
;MLQAVSLDGRYIDSIRIASEGWESRAPGQEVTITFEAVGMAQVRQFEIVVKASPTSAFALDGAVFRPQAPFITPFASGIEQGDDGSLRLGGASLASAVTGDQTLGTLTVSTSSQLGNFTDAILRVTLISIGPSSQDRERYEGEELRFGVTVN
;
A
#
# COMPACT_ATOMS: atom_id res chain seq x y z
N MET A 1 5.42 -11.46 -6.90
CA MET A 1 6.31 -11.71 -5.73
C MET A 1 5.49 -11.54 -4.44
N LEU A 2 5.74 -12.35 -3.40
CA LEU A 2 5.09 -12.21 -2.08
C LEU A 2 6.13 -11.80 -1.03
N GLN A 3 5.85 -10.75 -0.26
CA GLN A 3 6.64 -10.34 0.90
C GLN A 3 5.74 -10.22 2.13
N ALA A 4 6.29 -10.42 3.33
CA ALA A 4 5.55 -10.34 4.58
C ALA A 4 6.41 -9.71 5.68
N VAL A 5 5.75 -8.99 6.60
CA VAL A 5 6.37 -8.40 7.79
C VAL A 5 5.49 -8.64 9.00
N SER A 6 6.09 -9.17 10.08
CA SER A 6 5.46 -9.26 11.39
C SER A 6 5.38 -7.87 12.01
N LEU A 7 4.23 -7.53 12.54
CA LEU A 7 3.96 -6.28 13.25
C LEU A 7 3.70 -6.54 14.74
N ASP A 8 3.27 -7.75 15.11
CA ASP A 8 3.02 -8.21 16.49
C ASP A 8 2.17 -7.20 17.29
N GLY A 9 1.17 -6.62 16.62
CA GLY A 9 0.34 -5.55 17.12
C GLY A 9 -0.91 -6.01 17.86
N ARG A 10 -1.56 -5.08 18.55
CA ARG A 10 -2.88 -5.30 19.15
C ARG A 10 -3.98 -5.47 18.12
N TYR A 11 -3.83 -4.84 16.95
CA TYR A 11 -4.87 -4.80 15.91
C TYR A 11 -4.51 -5.55 14.63
N ILE A 12 -3.28 -6.00 14.49
CA ILE A 12 -2.77 -6.73 13.32
C ILE A 12 -1.54 -7.55 13.73
N ASP A 13 -1.46 -8.80 13.28
CA ASP A 13 -0.30 -9.64 13.54
C ASP A 13 0.80 -9.38 12.49
N SER A 14 0.43 -9.35 11.21
CA SER A 14 1.36 -9.12 10.11
C SER A 14 0.67 -8.53 8.89
N ILE A 15 1.48 -7.98 7.99
CA ILE A 15 1.04 -7.56 6.66
C ILE A 15 1.81 -8.30 5.59
N ARG A 16 1.14 -8.64 4.50
CA ARG A 16 1.72 -9.23 3.29
C ARG A 16 1.44 -8.33 2.10
N ILE A 17 2.37 -8.31 1.16
CA ILE A 17 2.16 -7.71 -0.16
C ILE A 17 2.37 -8.76 -1.25
N ALA A 18 1.38 -8.90 -2.10
CA ALA A 18 1.48 -9.65 -3.34
C ALA A 18 1.60 -8.66 -4.49
N SER A 19 2.59 -8.86 -5.36
CA SER A 19 2.86 -7.96 -6.48
C SER A 19 2.90 -8.66 -7.82
N GLU A 20 2.38 -7.97 -8.84
CA GLU A 20 2.23 -8.46 -10.22
C GLU A 20 2.59 -7.35 -11.22
N GLY A 21 2.96 -7.75 -12.45
CA GLY A 21 3.24 -6.82 -13.55
C GLY A 21 4.66 -6.24 -13.53
N TRP A 22 5.55 -6.83 -12.72
CA TRP A 22 6.92 -6.34 -12.49
C TRP A 22 7.96 -7.01 -13.39
N GLU A 23 7.52 -7.86 -14.32
CA GLU A 23 8.38 -8.67 -15.19
C GLU A 23 9.04 -7.85 -16.32
N SER A 24 8.51 -6.65 -16.59
CA SER A 24 8.90 -5.80 -17.73
C SER A 24 9.24 -4.39 -17.26
N ARG A 25 10.28 -3.80 -17.87
CA ARG A 25 10.66 -2.39 -17.72
C ARG A 25 10.02 -1.48 -18.78
N ALA A 26 9.02 -1.98 -19.51
CA ALA A 26 8.35 -1.21 -20.55
C ALA A 26 7.63 0.00 -19.93
N PRO A 27 7.68 1.19 -20.58
CA PRO A 27 6.86 2.33 -20.19
C PRO A 27 5.36 2.03 -20.27
N GLY A 28 4.58 2.54 -19.33
CA GLY A 28 3.12 2.36 -19.30
C GLY A 28 2.68 0.98 -18.82
N GLN A 29 3.60 0.11 -18.42
CA GLN A 29 3.28 -1.17 -17.81
C GLN A 29 2.57 -0.92 -16.48
N GLU A 30 1.40 -1.54 -16.29
CA GLU A 30 0.73 -1.53 -14.99
C GLU A 30 1.42 -2.49 -14.04
N VAL A 31 1.69 -1.98 -12.84
CA VAL A 31 2.20 -2.73 -11.71
C VAL A 31 1.17 -2.67 -10.60
N THR A 32 0.92 -3.83 -9.99
CA THR A 32 -0.11 -3.99 -8.98
C THR A 32 0.50 -4.46 -7.67
N ILE A 33 0.02 -3.91 -6.55
CA ILE A 33 0.36 -4.31 -5.19
C ILE A 33 -0.95 -4.56 -4.44
N THR A 34 -1.19 -5.80 -4.04
CA THR A 34 -2.30 -6.20 -3.17
C THR A 34 -1.79 -6.27 -1.74
N PHE A 35 -2.48 -5.59 -0.83
CA PHE A 35 -2.16 -5.56 0.60
C PHE A 35 -3.07 -6.51 1.36
N GLU A 36 -2.48 -7.43 2.12
CA GLU A 36 -3.19 -8.42 2.93
C GLU A 36 -2.81 -8.24 4.40
N ALA A 37 -3.79 -8.00 5.26
CA ALA A 37 -3.62 -7.99 6.70
C ALA A 37 -3.95 -9.37 7.28
N VAL A 38 -3.15 -9.81 8.25
CA VAL A 38 -3.29 -11.10 8.92
C VAL A 38 -3.55 -10.85 10.39
N GLY A 39 -4.48 -11.61 10.97
CA GLY A 39 -4.78 -11.52 12.40
C GLY A 39 -5.37 -10.18 12.82
N MET A 40 -6.18 -9.53 11.98
CA MET A 40 -6.78 -8.26 12.39
C MET A 40 -7.71 -8.47 13.58
N ALA A 41 -7.76 -7.50 14.49
CA ALA A 41 -8.66 -7.50 15.62
C ALA A 41 -9.40 -6.16 15.72
N GLN A 42 -10.73 -6.17 15.55
CA GLN A 42 -11.59 -4.99 15.72
C GLN A 42 -11.21 -3.78 14.84
N VAL A 43 -10.63 -4.02 13.66
CA VAL A 43 -10.18 -2.95 12.76
C VAL A 43 -11.37 -2.27 12.08
N ARG A 44 -11.39 -0.94 12.10
CA ARG A 44 -12.38 -0.15 11.34
C ARG A 44 -11.75 0.80 10.35
N GLN A 45 -10.48 1.11 10.50
CA GLN A 45 -9.78 1.95 9.54
C GLN A 45 -8.33 1.55 9.42
N PHE A 46 -7.78 1.81 8.25
CA PHE A 46 -6.35 1.70 8.00
C PHE A 46 -5.88 2.81 7.06
N GLU A 47 -4.57 3.03 7.12
CA GLU A 47 -3.80 3.91 6.28
C GLU A 47 -2.50 3.21 5.91
N ILE A 48 -2.12 3.31 4.65
CA ILE A 48 -0.84 2.83 4.13
C ILE A 48 -0.22 3.98 3.35
N VAL A 49 1.06 4.27 3.59
CA VAL A 49 1.79 5.24 2.75
C VAL A 49 2.84 4.49 1.95
N VAL A 50 2.72 4.57 0.62
CA VAL A 50 3.70 4.04 -0.32
C VAL A 50 4.52 5.18 -0.90
N LYS A 51 5.83 5.04 -0.96
CA LYS A 51 6.72 6.04 -1.57
C LYS A 51 7.45 5.44 -2.77
N ALA A 52 7.40 6.15 -3.87
CA ALA A 52 8.18 5.84 -5.06
C ALA A 52 9.62 6.37 -4.93
N SER A 53 10.59 5.58 -5.38
CA SER A 53 11.98 6.02 -5.48
C SER A 53 12.69 5.36 -6.67
N PRO A 54 13.21 6.13 -7.63
CA PRO A 54 12.96 7.56 -7.81
C PRO A 54 11.51 7.78 -8.23
N THR A 55 10.91 8.89 -7.79
CA THR A 55 9.51 9.24 -8.10
C THR A 55 9.23 9.21 -9.60
N SER A 56 10.18 9.70 -10.40
CA SER A 56 10.01 9.83 -11.84
C SER A 56 10.06 8.52 -12.61
N ALA A 57 10.37 7.38 -11.97
CA ALA A 57 10.25 6.05 -12.56
C ALA A 57 8.78 5.59 -12.72
N PHE A 58 7.83 6.29 -12.10
CA PHE A 58 6.41 5.91 -12.06
C PHE A 58 5.51 7.08 -12.47
N ALA A 59 4.42 6.78 -13.15
CA ALA A 59 3.38 7.74 -13.50
C ALA A 59 2.34 7.84 -12.38
N LEU A 60 2.69 8.53 -11.29
CA LEU A 60 1.92 8.55 -10.04
C LEU A 60 0.55 9.23 -10.15
N ASP A 61 0.39 10.21 -11.06
CA ASP A 61 -0.86 10.95 -11.24
C ASP A 61 -2.02 10.05 -11.73
N GLY A 62 -1.69 8.92 -12.36
CA GLY A 62 -2.64 7.90 -12.79
C GLY A 62 -2.83 6.76 -11.79
N ALA A 63 -2.18 6.82 -10.62
CA ALA A 63 -2.26 5.75 -9.63
C ALA A 63 -3.67 5.62 -9.04
N VAL A 64 -4.05 4.40 -8.74
CA VAL A 64 -5.38 4.07 -8.24
C VAL A 64 -5.27 3.07 -7.10
N PHE A 65 -5.97 3.35 -6.00
CA PHE A 65 -6.20 2.41 -4.91
C PHE A 65 -7.68 2.02 -4.87
N ARG A 66 -7.93 0.71 -4.77
CA ARG A 66 -9.26 0.13 -4.59
C ARG A 66 -9.30 -0.63 -3.28
N PRO A 67 -9.94 -0.11 -2.23
CA PRO A 67 -10.12 -0.87 -1.00
C PRO A 67 -11.02 -2.06 -1.26
N GLN A 68 -10.76 -3.16 -0.56
CA GLN A 68 -11.62 -4.34 -0.58
C GLN A 68 -12.77 -4.15 0.42
N ALA A 69 -13.98 -4.56 0.05
CA ALA A 69 -15.12 -4.54 0.97
C ALA A 69 -14.80 -5.34 2.25
N PRO A 70 -15.16 -4.85 3.45
CA PRO A 70 -16.12 -3.77 3.71
C PRO A 70 -15.49 -2.38 3.82
N PHE A 71 -14.21 -2.21 3.49
CA PHE A 71 -13.56 -0.90 3.54
C PHE A 71 -13.95 -0.04 2.34
N ILE A 72 -14.17 1.25 2.60
CA ILE A 72 -14.43 2.27 1.58
C ILE A 72 -13.48 3.44 1.75
N THR A 73 -13.20 4.14 0.65
CA THR A 73 -12.34 5.34 0.61
C THR A 73 -13.15 6.53 0.12
N PRO A 74 -12.96 7.74 0.68
CA PRO A 74 -13.70 8.93 0.25
C PRO A 74 -13.17 9.51 -1.07
N PHE A 75 -12.02 9.07 -1.56
CA PHE A 75 -11.36 9.62 -2.75
C PHE A 75 -11.70 8.82 -4.01
N ALA A 76 -11.93 9.49 -5.14
CA ALA A 76 -12.26 8.82 -6.41
C ALA A 76 -11.14 7.88 -6.91
N SER A 77 -9.88 8.30 -6.78
CA SER A 77 -8.70 7.46 -7.02
C SER A 77 -8.41 6.50 -5.86
N GLY A 78 -8.99 6.74 -4.69
CA GLY A 78 -8.63 6.08 -3.44
C GLY A 78 -7.28 6.50 -2.85
N ILE A 79 -6.62 7.51 -3.43
CA ILE A 79 -5.28 7.96 -3.09
C ILE A 79 -5.28 9.47 -2.81
N GLU A 80 -4.62 9.87 -1.74
CA GLU A 80 -4.14 11.23 -1.52
C GLU A 80 -2.64 11.27 -1.87
N GLN A 81 -2.27 12.08 -2.86
CA GLN A 81 -0.91 12.16 -3.38
C GLN A 81 -0.15 13.30 -2.70
N GLY A 82 1.06 13.03 -2.22
CA GLY A 82 1.98 14.03 -1.68
C GLY A 82 2.98 14.53 -2.71
N ASP A 83 3.45 15.76 -2.52
CA ASP A 83 4.42 16.43 -3.42
C ASP A 83 5.78 15.71 -3.49
N ASP A 84 6.09 14.85 -2.51
CA ASP A 84 7.33 14.09 -2.42
C ASP A 84 7.28 12.71 -3.10
N GLY A 85 6.21 12.42 -3.85
CA GLY A 85 5.98 11.12 -4.48
C GLY A 85 5.41 10.06 -3.53
N SER A 86 4.88 10.49 -2.39
CA SER A 86 4.10 9.62 -1.50
C SER A 86 2.66 9.44 -2.00
N LEU A 87 2.16 8.22 -1.87
CA LEU A 87 0.78 7.83 -2.12
C LEU A 87 0.19 7.38 -0.79
N ARG A 88 -0.72 8.18 -0.23
CA ARG A 88 -1.46 7.82 0.97
C ARG A 88 -2.75 7.11 0.57
N LEU A 89 -2.84 5.86 0.96
CA LEU A 89 -3.93 4.93 0.69
C LEU A 89 -4.68 4.69 2.01
N GLY A 90 -5.94 4.28 1.94
CA GLY A 90 -6.66 3.89 3.13
C GLY A 90 -8.08 3.48 2.87
N GLY A 91 -8.72 3.00 3.92
CA GLY A 91 -10.12 2.63 3.90
C GLY A 91 -10.71 2.58 5.30
N ALA A 92 -12.01 2.77 5.38
CA ALA A 92 -12.78 2.65 6.61
C ALA A 92 -13.98 1.72 6.42
N SER A 93 -14.27 0.90 7.43
CA SER A 93 -15.52 0.15 7.53
C SER A 93 -16.48 0.87 8.48
N LEU A 94 -17.59 1.34 7.93
CA LEU A 94 -18.56 2.14 8.67
C LEU A 94 -19.57 1.26 9.42
N ALA A 95 -19.87 0.07 8.90
CA ALA A 95 -20.90 -0.81 9.45
C ALA A 95 -20.41 -1.59 10.68
N SER A 96 -19.24 -2.23 10.57
CA SER A 96 -18.74 -3.14 11.60
C SER A 96 -17.22 -3.11 11.69
N ALA A 97 -16.71 -3.58 12.81
CA ALA A 97 -15.29 -3.87 12.92
C ALA A 97 -14.96 -5.16 12.16
N VAL A 98 -13.75 -5.22 11.62
CA VAL A 98 -13.24 -6.31 10.80
C VAL A 98 -12.18 -7.07 11.61
N THR A 99 -12.26 -8.39 11.59
CA THR A 99 -11.40 -9.29 12.35
C THR A 99 -10.96 -10.45 11.47
N GLY A 100 -9.80 -11.03 11.75
CA GLY A 100 -9.19 -12.13 10.99
C GLY A 100 -8.37 -11.63 9.79
N ASP A 101 -8.02 -12.55 8.92
CA ASP A 101 -7.22 -12.28 7.73
C ASP A 101 -8.09 -11.63 6.65
N GLN A 102 -7.61 -10.54 6.03
CA GLN A 102 -8.32 -9.83 4.98
C GLN A 102 -7.38 -9.19 3.97
N THR A 103 -7.84 -9.11 2.73
CA THR A 103 -7.31 -8.14 1.77
C THR A 103 -7.78 -6.74 2.16
N LEU A 104 -6.86 -5.79 2.28
CA LEU A 104 -7.17 -4.38 2.56
C LEU A 104 -7.54 -3.64 1.27
N GLY A 105 -6.86 -3.97 0.18
CA GLY A 105 -7.11 -3.40 -1.14
C GLY A 105 -5.92 -3.56 -2.06
N THR A 106 -6.06 -2.98 -3.25
CA THR A 106 -5.10 -3.09 -4.34
C THR A 106 -4.70 -1.71 -4.84
N LEU A 107 -3.39 -1.46 -4.91
CA LEU A 107 -2.79 -0.30 -5.54
C LEU A 107 -2.32 -0.67 -6.95
N THR A 108 -2.73 0.11 -7.95
CA THR A 108 -2.24 0.02 -9.33
C THR A 108 -1.52 1.31 -9.68
N VAL A 109 -0.30 1.18 -10.23
CA VAL A 109 0.55 2.28 -10.69
C VAL A 109 1.10 1.91 -12.06
N SER A 110 1.29 2.88 -12.96
CA SER A 110 1.98 2.62 -14.23
C SER A 110 3.46 3.02 -14.14
N THR A 111 4.33 2.28 -14.81
CA THR A 111 5.73 2.68 -15.03
C THR A 111 5.79 3.90 -15.95
N SER A 112 6.78 4.77 -15.74
CA SER A 112 7.00 5.93 -16.62
C SER A 112 7.93 5.58 -17.79
N SER A 113 8.04 6.50 -18.75
CA SER A 113 9.06 6.44 -19.80
C SER A 113 10.49 6.61 -19.29
N GLN A 114 10.68 7.08 -18.06
CA GLN A 114 12.00 7.26 -17.45
C GLN A 114 12.50 6.03 -16.71
N LEU A 115 11.67 5.00 -16.48
CA LEU A 115 12.06 3.80 -15.73
C LEU A 115 13.39 3.20 -16.22
N GLY A 116 13.58 3.13 -17.55
CA GLY A 116 14.80 2.59 -18.17
C GLY A 116 16.08 3.35 -17.84
N ASN A 117 16.01 4.56 -17.27
CA ASN A 117 17.17 5.35 -16.85
C ASN A 117 17.72 4.94 -15.48
N PHE A 118 16.98 4.11 -14.74
CA PHE A 118 17.33 3.76 -13.37
C PHE A 118 17.75 2.30 -13.28
N THR A 119 18.82 2.03 -12.54
CA THR A 119 19.21 0.65 -12.22
C THR A 119 18.16 0.01 -11.31
N ASP A 120 17.72 0.74 -10.29
CA ASP A 120 16.69 0.27 -9.37
C ASP A 120 15.54 1.30 -9.28
N ALA A 121 14.31 0.81 -9.32
CA ALA A 121 13.11 1.58 -8.99
C ALA A 121 12.25 0.82 -7.99
N ILE A 122 11.77 1.50 -6.95
CA ILE A 122 11.05 0.86 -5.84
C ILE A 122 9.75 1.61 -5.51
N LEU A 123 8.69 0.83 -5.27
CA LEU A 123 7.52 1.26 -4.50
C LEU A 123 7.62 0.67 -3.10
N ARG A 124 7.91 1.51 -2.11
CA ARG A 124 8.20 1.10 -0.72
C ARG A 124 7.04 1.48 0.20
N VAL A 125 6.62 0.56 1.06
CA VAL A 125 5.71 0.90 2.16
C VAL A 125 6.52 1.62 3.24
N THR A 126 6.08 2.81 3.63
CA THR A 126 6.78 3.67 4.60
C THR A 126 5.99 3.86 5.90
N LEU A 127 4.69 3.57 5.86
CA LEU A 127 3.79 3.71 6.99
C LEU A 127 2.65 2.72 6.87
N ILE A 128 2.29 2.13 8.00
CA ILE A 128 0.99 1.49 8.20
C ILE A 128 0.40 2.06 9.48
N SER A 129 -0.86 2.47 9.43
CA SER A 129 -1.62 2.77 10.63
C SER A 129 -2.96 2.07 10.57
N ILE A 130 -3.34 1.37 11.63
CA ILE A 130 -4.50 0.48 11.61
C ILE A 130 -5.13 0.36 13.00
N GLY A 131 -6.47 0.35 13.05
CA GLY A 131 -7.18 0.19 14.32
C GLY A 131 -8.67 0.52 14.25
N PRO A 132 -9.36 0.51 15.40
CA PRO A 132 -10.78 0.83 15.51
C PRO A 132 -11.11 2.32 15.31
N SER A 133 -10.19 3.26 15.61
CA SER A 133 -10.46 4.70 15.50
C SER A 133 -9.21 5.52 15.18
N SER A 134 -9.35 6.81 14.85
CA SER A 134 -8.21 7.70 14.63
C SER A 134 -7.42 7.98 15.92
N GLN A 135 -8.09 7.84 17.07
CA GLN A 135 -7.53 8.04 18.41
C GLN A 135 -6.98 6.74 19.03
N ASP A 136 -7.33 5.60 18.44
CA ASP A 136 -6.93 4.27 18.88
C ASP A 136 -6.61 3.43 17.65
N ARG A 137 -5.37 3.59 17.20
CA ARG A 137 -4.76 2.87 16.10
C ARG A 137 -3.28 2.73 16.36
N GLU A 138 -2.72 1.64 15.89
CA GLU A 138 -1.28 1.44 15.88
C GLU A 138 -0.68 2.13 14.67
N ARG A 139 0.62 2.43 14.76
CA ARG A 139 1.38 3.07 13.71
C ARG A 139 2.75 2.40 13.65
N TYR A 140 3.08 1.91 12.47
CA TYR A 140 4.34 1.28 12.13
C TYR A 140 5.02 2.17 11.07
N GLU A 141 6.31 2.42 11.22
CA GLU A 141 7.11 3.24 10.31
C GLU A 141 8.60 2.88 10.39
N GLY A 142 9.40 3.41 9.46
CA GLY A 142 10.86 3.24 9.52
C GLY A 142 11.34 1.83 9.18
N GLU A 143 12.29 1.31 9.95
CA GLU A 143 12.99 0.06 9.62
C GLU A 143 12.11 -1.19 9.65
N GLU A 144 11.04 -1.15 10.45
CA GLU A 144 10.07 -2.23 10.59
C GLU A 144 9.33 -2.50 9.27
N LEU A 145 9.12 -1.48 8.43
CA LEU A 145 8.38 -1.58 7.18
C LEU A 145 9.26 -1.67 5.93
N ARG A 146 10.51 -2.17 6.04
CA ARG A 146 11.49 -2.25 4.93
C ARG A 146 11.08 -3.19 3.76
N PHE A 147 9.80 -3.48 3.55
CA PHE A 147 9.26 -4.27 2.46
C PHE A 147 8.62 -3.38 1.38
N GLY A 148 8.64 -3.87 0.16
CA GLY A 148 8.28 -3.11 -1.03
C GLY A 148 8.72 -3.82 -2.30
N VAL A 149 8.22 -3.36 -3.43
CA VAL A 149 8.50 -4.00 -4.72
C VAL A 149 9.59 -3.24 -5.45
N THR A 150 10.67 -3.94 -5.79
CA THR A 150 11.83 -3.39 -6.50
C THR A 150 11.89 -3.95 -7.91
N VAL A 151 12.18 -3.08 -8.88
CA VAL A 151 12.51 -3.45 -10.25
C VAL A 151 13.99 -3.19 -10.46
N ASN A 152 14.70 -4.26 -10.81
CA ASN A 152 16.11 -4.24 -11.23
C ASN A 152 16.22 -4.32 -12.75
#